data_AF-A0A0K2B6N6-F1
#
_entry.id   AF-A0A0K2B6N6-F1
#
_cell.length_a   1.000
_cell.length_b   1.000
_cell.length_c   1.000
_cell.angle_alpha   90.00
_cell.angle_beta   90.00
_cell.angle_gamma   90.00
#
_symmetry.space_group_name_H-M   'P 1'
#
loop_
_entity.id
_entity.type
_entity.pdbx_description
1 polymer ?
#
loop_
_entity_poly.entity_id
_entity_poly.type
_entity_poly.pdbx_seq_one_letter_code
_entity_poly.pdbx_strand_id
1 'polypeptide(L)'
;MAVYRSRPLPFITLPREVLLNGNLTPTSRLLYALLLSSLDVDMEFSQIATLAGLRHPDELSPYLEELAQIGAVEVGDHEGRGSVLTVHEMPVVPQQRTHTCVPCEDCGDCSCEYIKGVCRPCSEIRRTNDQAKRDIDRWKRQLEAGATYAIGQHAARLHRWDCPTLNTPEKGMARLEEQKPYAKNGGYYWSRLPDLYTADELRQKGSRKKHCAVCGPDPL
;
A
#
# COMPACT_ATOMS: atom_id res chain seq x y z
N MET A 1 31.91 -2.75 10.42
CA MET A 1 31.22 -1.69 11.19
C MET A 1 29.93 -2.26 11.74
N ALA A 2 29.78 -2.28 13.07
CA ALA A 2 28.52 -2.66 13.67
C ALA A 2 27.50 -1.55 13.39
N VAL A 3 26.45 -1.86 12.62
CA VAL A 3 25.31 -0.98 12.45
C VAL A 3 24.45 -1.13 13.70
N TYR A 4 24.60 -0.19 14.63
CA TYR A 4 23.61 0.00 15.69
C TYR A 4 22.31 0.47 15.02
N ARG A 5 21.30 -0.41 14.95
CA ARG A 5 19.93 0.05 14.75
C ARG A 5 19.51 0.72 16.05
N SER A 6 19.45 2.05 16.06
CA SER A 6 18.76 2.78 17.11
C SER A 6 17.35 2.20 17.22
N ARG A 7 16.92 1.87 18.44
CA ARG A 7 15.51 1.56 18.73
C ARG A 7 14.63 2.57 17.99
N PRO A 8 13.53 2.17 17.32
CA PRO A 8 12.55 3.15 16.85
C PRO A 8 12.02 3.85 18.10
N LEU A 9 12.50 5.06 18.37
CA LEU A 9 11.87 5.94 19.34
C LEU A 9 10.51 6.33 18.77
N PRO A 10 9.46 6.49 19.59
CA PRO A 10 8.16 6.95 19.11
C PRO A 10 8.30 8.43 18.72
N PHE A 11 8.64 8.70 17.45
CA PHE A 11 8.63 10.03 16.88
C PHE A 11 7.48 10.12 15.88
N ILE A 12 6.77 11.24 15.89
CA ILE A 12 5.84 11.60 14.83
C ILE A 12 6.53 12.51 13.82
N THR A 13 6.23 12.32 12.54
CA THR A 13 6.66 13.22 11.49
C THR A 13 5.57 14.25 11.23
N LEU A 14 5.95 15.53 11.22
CA LEU A 14 5.02 16.63 10.99
C LEU A 14 5.37 17.36 9.69
N PRO A 15 4.39 17.60 8.81
CA PRO A 15 4.55 18.46 7.65
C PRO A 15 5.07 19.84 8.03
N ARG A 16 6.22 20.22 7.44
CA ARG A 16 6.84 21.55 7.61
C ARG A 16 5.84 22.68 7.33
N GLU A 17 5.00 22.48 6.33
CA GLU A 17 4.01 23.46 5.87
C GLU A 17 2.93 23.75 6.91
N VAL A 18 2.61 22.80 7.78
CA VAL A 18 1.67 23.00 8.90
C VAL A 18 2.39 23.67 10.06
N LEU A 19 3.57 23.18 10.45
CA LEU A 19 4.32 23.71 11.59
C LEU A 19 4.80 25.15 11.41
N LEU A 20 5.18 25.52 10.18
CA LEU A 20 5.67 26.85 9.86
C LEU A 20 4.57 27.76 9.29
N ASN A 21 3.31 27.33 9.31
CA ASN A 21 2.21 28.14 8.78
C ASN A 21 1.94 29.35 9.68
N GLY A 22 2.20 30.56 9.17
CA GLY A 22 1.91 31.81 9.88
C GLY A 22 0.42 32.08 10.09
N ASN A 23 -0.46 31.45 9.32
CA ASN A 23 -1.91 31.62 9.42
C ASN A 23 -2.56 30.74 10.49
N LEU A 24 -1.82 29.77 11.04
CA LEU A 24 -2.28 28.95 12.15
C LEU A 24 -1.83 29.54 13.47
N THR A 25 -2.70 29.50 14.48
CA THR A 25 -2.30 29.82 15.85
C THR A 25 -1.27 28.79 16.37
N PRO A 26 -0.44 29.17 17.35
CA PRO A 26 0.46 28.21 18.00
C PRO A 26 -0.31 27.02 18.58
N THR A 27 -1.51 27.25 19.12
CA THR A 27 -2.40 26.21 19.65
C THR A 27 -2.85 25.24 18.55
N SER A 28 -3.29 25.71 17.38
CA SER A 28 -3.64 24.83 16.26
C SER A 28 -2.48 23.95 15.80
N ARG A 29 -1.26 24.51 15.76
CA ARG A 29 -0.05 23.74 15.38
C ARG A 29 0.28 22.66 16.41
N LEU A 30 0.17 22.97 17.70
CA LEU A 30 0.33 22.00 18.78
C LEU A 30 -0.77 20.94 18.75
N LEU A 31 -2.02 21.35 18.58
CA LEU A 31 -3.17 20.46 18.50
C LEU A 31 -3.01 19.43 17.39
N TYR A 32 -2.56 19.86 16.20
CA TYR A 32 -2.29 18.93 15.10
C TYR A 32 -1.21 17.89 15.44
N ALA A 33 -0.15 18.29 16.13
CA ALA A 33 0.89 17.37 16.59
C ALA A 33 0.36 16.38 17.64
N LEU A 34 -0.49 16.83 18.55
CA LEU A 34 -1.14 15.96 19.54
C LEU A 34 -2.09 14.95 18.87
N LEU A 35 -2.92 15.42 17.93
CA LEU A 35 -3.86 14.58 17.17
C LEU A 35 -3.14 13.48 16.39
N LEU A 36 -2.01 13.79 15.73
CA LEU A 36 -1.20 12.79 15.04
C LEU A 36 -0.54 11.81 16.03
N SER A 37 -0.09 12.30 17.19
CA SER A 37 0.49 11.45 18.24
C SER A 37 -0.52 10.52 18.90
N SER A 38 -1.81 10.87 18.86
CA SER A 38 -2.89 10.07 19.43
C SER A 38 -3.51 9.07 18.45
N LEU A 39 -3.09 9.00 17.18
CA LEU A 39 -3.69 8.05 16.22
C LEU A 39 -3.52 6.58 16.65
N ASP A 40 -2.39 6.26 17.28
CA ASP A 40 -2.05 4.90 17.73
C ASP A 40 -2.34 4.65 19.22
N VAL A 41 -2.92 5.62 19.93
CA VAL A 41 -3.16 5.56 21.37
C VAL A 41 -4.59 5.98 21.66
N ASP A 42 -5.35 5.15 22.37
CA ASP A 42 -6.72 5.46 22.75
C ASP A 42 -6.74 6.63 23.76
N MET A 43 -6.90 7.85 23.24
CA MET A 43 -6.83 9.10 23.98
C MET A 43 -8.11 9.88 23.79
N GLU A 44 -8.73 10.28 24.90
CA GLU A 44 -9.96 11.06 24.85
C GLU A 44 -9.70 12.52 24.44
N PHE A 45 -10.68 13.13 23.77
CA PHE A 45 -10.63 14.55 23.39
C PHE A 45 -10.39 15.50 24.57
N SER A 46 -10.87 15.14 25.76
CA SER A 46 -10.63 15.87 27.01
C SER A 46 -9.15 15.92 27.39
N GLN A 47 -8.43 14.81 27.17
CA GLN A 47 -7.00 14.71 27.42
C GLN A 47 -6.21 15.50 26.37
N ILE A 48 -6.61 15.41 25.09
CA ILE A 48 -6.00 16.18 24.00
C ILE A 48 -6.16 17.69 24.23
N ALA A 49 -7.36 18.14 24.62
CA ALA A 49 -7.62 19.55 24.97
C ALA A 49 -6.71 20.03 26.10
N THR A 50 -6.59 19.23 27.16
CA THR A 50 -5.73 19.55 28.31
C THR A 50 -4.26 19.66 27.89
N LEU A 51 -3.76 18.74 27.06
CA LEU A 51 -2.40 18.78 26.52
C LEU A 51 -2.14 19.97 25.60
N ALA A 52 -3.18 20.45 24.90
CA ALA A 52 -3.14 21.67 24.11
C ALA A 52 -3.21 22.96 24.96
N GLY A 53 -3.35 22.84 26.29
CA GLY A 53 -3.46 23.96 27.22
C GLY A 53 -4.86 24.55 27.36
N LEU A 54 -5.90 23.82 26.94
CA LEU A 54 -7.31 24.23 27.03
C LEU A 54 -7.96 23.66 28.28
N ARG A 55 -9.03 24.32 28.76
CA ARG A 55 -9.74 23.90 29.97
C ARG A 55 -10.89 22.95 29.66
N HIS A 56 -11.52 23.12 28.52
CA HIS A 56 -12.67 22.31 28.08
C HIS A 56 -12.48 21.77 26.65
N PRO A 57 -12.97 20.56 26.35
CA PRO A 57 -12.93 20.00 24.99
C PRO A 57 -13.61 20.89 23.94
N ASP A 58 -14.68 21.60 24.32
CA ASP A 58 -15.45 22.46 23.41
C ASP A 58 -14.61 23.63 22.86
N GLU A 59 -13.55 24.02 23.59
CA GLU A 59 -12.60 25.05 23.17
C GLU A 59 -11.71 24.58 22.00
N LEU A 60 -11.72 23.30 21.63
CA LEU A 60 -10.99 22.78 20.47
C LEU A 60 -11.56 23.28 19.14
N SER A 61 -12.87 23.55 19.10
CA SER A 61 -13.61 23.89 17.88
C SER A 61 -12.93 24.96 16.99
N PRO A 62 -12.56 26.16 17.49
CA PRO A 62 -11.91 27.17 16.66
C PRO A 62 -10.56 26.71 16.08
N TYR A 63 -9.80 25.89 16.81
CA TYR A 63 -8.51 25.38 16.36
C TYR A 63 -8.66 24.24 15.35
N LEU A 64 -9.70 23.41 15.50
CA LEU A 64 -10.08 22.41 14.51
C LEU A 64 -10.55 23.07 13.21
N GLU A 65 -11.27 24.19 13.28
CA GLU A 65 -11.65 24.98 12.11
C GLU A 65 -10.44 25.55 11.37
N GLU A 66 -9.46 26.12 12.09
CA GLU A 66 -8.19 26.57 11.49
C GLU A 66 -7.46 25.43 10.75
N LEU A 67 -7.37 24.26 11.38
CA LEU A 67 -6.75 23.08 10.77
C LEU A 67 -7.55 22.54 9.57
N ALA A 68 -8.88 22.62 9.63
CA ALA A 68 -9.75 22.20 8.54
C ALA A 68 -9.63 23.13 7.32
N GLN A 69 -9.41 24.43 7.52
CA GLN A 69 -9.18 25.38 6.42
C GLN A 69 -7.96 25.02 5.57
N ILE A 70 -6.89 24.54 6.21
CA ILE A 70 -5.68 24.09 5.50
C ILE A 70 -5.73 22.61 5.09
N GLY A 71 -6.83 21.90 5.39
CA GLY A 71 -7.02 20.48 5.04
C GLY A 71 -6.20 19.51 5.89
N ALA A 72 -5.75 19.92 7.07
CA ALA A 72 -5.03 19.05 8.01
C ALA A 72 -5.98 18.12 8.79
N VAL A 73 -7.23 18.54 8.98
CA VAL A 73 -8.29 17.74 9.60
C VAL A 73 -9.60 17.88 8.83
N GLU A 74 -10.49 16.92 8.97
CA GLU A 74 -11.85 16.94 8.44
C GLU A 74 -12.82 16.42 9.51
N VAL A 75 -14.00 17.04 9.62
CA VAL A 75 -15.08 16.56 10.49
C VAL A 75 -16.24 16.15 9.60
N GLY A 76 -16.62 14.89 9.65
CA GLY A 76 -17.69 14.35 8.80
C GLY A 76 -18.31 13.09 9.37
N ASP A 77 -19.49 12.73 8.88
CA ASP A 77 -20.11 11.45 9.24
C ASP A 77 -19.41 10.30 8.51
N HIS A 78 -18.96 9.31 9.29
CA HIS A 78 -18.32 8.11 8.78
C HIS A 78 -19.25 6.91 9.01
N GLU A 79 -19.88 6.41 7.95
CA GLU A 79 -20.79 5.24 7.98
C GLU A 79 -22.00 5.39 8.94
N GLY A 80 -22.52 6.59 9.17
CA GLY A 80 -23.64 6.78 10.09
C GLY A 80 -23.25 6.57 11.56
N ARG A 81 -21.94 6.53 11.86
CA ARG A 81 -21.41 6.50 13.23
C ARG A 81 -21.47 7.88 13.90
N GLY A 82 -21.95 8.89 13.17
CA GLY A 82 -21.98 10.27 13.62
C GLY A 82 -20.69 11.00 13.26
N SER A 83 -20.53 12.20 13.82
CA SER A 83 -19.43 13.10 13.50
C SER A 83 -18.08 12.52 13.95
N VAL A 84 -17.24 12.12 12.99
CA VAL A 84 -15.87 11.63 13.21
C VAL A 84 -14.87 12.71 12.78
N LEU A 85 -13.81 12.89 13.58
CA LEU A 85 -12.66 13.73 13.20
C LEU A 85 -11.63 12.85 12.49
N THR A 86 -11.36 13.15 11.23
CA THR A 86 -10.26 12.56 10.45
C THR A 86 -9.06 13.51 10.50
N VAL A 87 -7.88 12.97 10.79
CA VAL A 87 -6.61 13.72 10.85
C VAL A 87 -5.72 13.24 9.72
N HIS A 88 -5.29 14.14 8.85
CA HIS A 88 -4.45 13.78 7.71
C HIS A 88 -2.97 13.97 8.04
N GLU A 89 -2.15 12.91 7.90
CA GLU A 89 -0.69 12.99 8.08
C GLU A 89 -0.02 13.99 7.11
N MET A 90 -0.64 14.23 5.96
CA MET A 90 -0.30 15.29 5.02
C MET A 90 -1.56 16.09 4.69
N PRO A 91 -1.58 17.43 4.86
CA PRO A 91 -2.74 18.23 4.53
C PRO A 91 -3.21 18.02 3.11
N VAL A 92 -4.52 17.85 2.95
CA VAL A 92 -5.15 17.52 1.69
C VAL A 92 -5.85 18.76 1.16
N VAL A 93 -5.50 19.20 -0.06
CA VAL A 93 -6.20 20.33 -0.70
C VAL A 93 -7.67 20.00 -0.92
N PRO A 94 -8.60 20.98 -0.89
CA PRO A 94 -10.04 20.73 -1.00
C PRO A 94 -10.47 19.81 -2.15
N GLN A 95 -9.80 19.88 -3.30
CA GLN A 95 -10.08 19.07 -4.48
C GLN A 95 -9.63 17.61 -4.34
N GLN A 96 -8.74 17.33 -3.39
CA GLN A 96 -8.27 16.01 -3.02
C GLN A 96 -8.97 15.48 -1.75
N ARG A 97 -9.83 16.30 -1.11
CA ARG A 97 -10.56 15.89 0.08
C ARG A 97 -11.42 14.69 -0.25
N THR A 98 -11.41 13.77 0.70
CA THR A 98 -12.14 12.52 0.70
C THR A 98 -13.60 12.81 0.37
N HIS A 99 -14.15 12.10 -0.62
CA HIS A 99 -15.56 12.24 -0.96
C HIS A 99 -16.43 11.82 0.24
N THR A 100 -17.72 12.19 0.25
CA THR A 100 -18.69 11.69 1.24
C THR A 100 -18.49 10.20 1.48
N CYS A 101 -18.41 9.79 2.76
CA CYS A 101 -18.20 8.39 3.10
C CYS A 101 -19.32 7.55 2.49
N VAL A 102 -18.95 6.75 1.49
CA VAL A 102 -19.81 5.77 0.86
C VAL A 102 -19.19 4.39 1.08
N PRO A 103 -20.01 3.36 1.36
CA PRO A 103 -19.53 1.99 1.48
C PRO A 103 -18.78 1.56 0.22
N CYS A 104 -17.66 0.86 0.39
CA CYS A 104 -16.95 0.20 -0.68
C CYS A 104 -17.86 -0.87 -1.30
N GLU A 105 -17.95 -0.88 -2.62
CA GLU A 105 -18.76 -1.85 -3.36
C GLU A 105 -18.33 -3.30 -3.13
N ASP A 106 -17.05 -3.52 -2.79
CA ASP A 106 -16.48 -4.87 -2.64
C ASP A 106 -16.54 -5.42 -1.22
N CYS A 107 -16.25 -4.59 -0.20
CA CYS A 107 -16.13 -5.04 1.19
C CYS A 107 -17.12 -4.39 2.16
N GLY A 108 -17.83 -3.34 1.74
CA GLY A 108 -18.73 -2.57 2.61
C GLY A 108 -18.03 -1.56 3.52
N ASP A 109 -16.71 -1.66 3.72
CA ASP A 109 -15.94 -0.67 4.50
C ASP A 109 -15.93 0.70 3.81
N CYS A 110 -15.79 1.78 4.55
CA CYS A 110 -15.79 3.11 3.96
C CYS A 110 -14.66 3.31 2.93
N SER A 111 -15.02 3.97 1.83
CA SER A 111 -14.08 4.33 0.76
C SER A 111 -13.57 5.77 0.85
N CYS A 112 -13.99 6.55 1.86
CA CYS A 112 -13.76 8.01 1.93
C CYS A 112 -12.29 8.38 1.71
N GLU A 113 -11.35 7.64 2.33
CA GLU A 113 -9.91 7.87 2.24
C GLU A 113 -9.29 7.67 0.84
N TYR A 114 -10.09 7.36 -0.19
CA TYR A 114 -9.60 7.03 -1.53
C TYR A 114 -10.59 7.40 -2.66
N ILE A 115 -10.71 6.55 -3.69
CA ILE A 115 -11.59 6.74 -4.83
C ILE A 115 -13.03 6.42 -4.42
N LYS A 116 -13.96 7.29 -4.82
CA LYS A 116 -15.38 7.11 -4.54
C LYS A 116 -15.89 5.74 -4.94
N GLY A 117 -16.42 5.01 -3.96
CA GLY A 117 -17.04 3.69 -4.12
C GLY A 117 -16.09 2.50 -4.00
N VAL A 118 -14.77 2.71 -3.90
CA VAL A 118 -13.80 1.61 -3.76
C VAL A 118 -12.72 2.00 -2.76
N CYS A 119 -12.64 1.29 -1.63
CA CYS A 119 -11.60 1.54 -0.64
C CYS A 119 -10.21 1.20 -1.19
N ARG A 120 -9.17 1.82 -0.62
CA ARG A 120 -7.77 1.64 -1.06
C ARG A 120 -7.34 0.16 -1.10
N PRO A 121 -7.63 -0.69 -0.09
CA PRO A 121 -7.30 -2.12 -0.14
C PRO A 121 -7.98 -2.86 -1.30
N CYS A 122 -9.27 -2.60 -1.55
CA CYS A 122 -10.00 -3.23 -2.65
C CYS A 122 -9.49 -2.77 -4.02
N SER A 123 -9.15 -1.49 -4.16
CA SER A 123 -8.50 -0.98 -5.37
C SER A 123 -7.15 -1.65 -5.63
N GLU A 124 -6.33 -1.83 -4.59
CA GLU A 124 -5.05 -2.55 -4.69
C GLU A 124 -5.26 -4.02 -5.08
N ILE A 125 -6.26 -4.68 -4.49
CA ILE A 125 -6.64 -6.05 -4.86
C ILE A 125 -7.03 -6.13 -6.34
N ARG A 126 -7.92 -5.26 -6.82
CA ARG A 126 -8.35 -5.20 -8.23
C ARG A 126 -7.15 -5.03 -9.16
N ARG A 127 -6.28 -4.06 -8.87
CA ARG A 127 -5.09 -3.77 -9.67
C ARG A 127 -4.13 -4.95 -9.73
N THR A 128 -3.83 -5.57 -8.59
CA THR A 128 -2.89 -6.68 -8.52
C THR A 128 -3.47 -7.94 -9.18
N ASN A 129 -4.77 -8.19 -9.06
CA ASN A 129 -5.47 -9.26 -9.80
C ASN A 129 -5.39 -9.06 -11.32
N ASP A 130 -5.64 -7.83 -11.79
CA ASP A 130 -5.49 -7.49 -13.21
C ASP A 130 -4.05 -7.69 -13.70
N GLN A 131 -3.07 -7.33 -12.87
CA GLN A 131 -1.67 -7.58 -13.17
C GLN A 131 -1.36 -9.08 -13.27
N ALA A 132 -1.82 -9.88 -12.31
CA ALA A 132 -1.66 -11.33 -12.31
C ALA A 132 -2.28 -11.97 -13.55
N LYS A 133 -3.51 -11.57 -13.91
CA LYS A 133 -4.22 -12.05 -15.11
C LYS A 133 -3.43 -11.79 -16.39
N ARG A 134 -2.98 -10.54 -16.60
CA ARG A 134 -2.17 -10.18 -17.78
C ARG A 134 -0.86 -10.97 -17.85
N ASP A 135 -0.24 -11.23 -16.69
CA ASP A 135 1.02 -11.96 -16.59
C ASP A 135 0.85 -13.45 -16.91
N ILE A 136 -0.24 -14.06 -16.41
CA ILE A 136 -0.63 -15.44 -16.73
C ILE A 136 -0.96 -15.56 -18.23
N ASP A 137 -1.71 -14.62 -18.80
CA ASP A 137 -2.04 -14.63 -20.23
C ASP A 137 -0.80 -14.47 -21.11
N ARG A 138 0.18 -13.64 -20.69
CA ARG A 138 1.50 -13.58 -21.33
C ARG A 138 2.18 -14.95 -21.27
N TRP A 139 2.28 -15.54 -20.08
CA TRP A 139 2.98 -16.80 -19.86
C TRP A 139 2.38 -17.96 -20.67
N LYS A 140 1.05 -18.05 -20.74
CA LYS A 140 0.33 -19.02 -21.59
C LYS A 140 0.64 -18.85 -23.07
N ARG A 141 0.62 -17.61 -23.59
CA ARG A 141 1.00 -17.33 -24.98
C ARG A 141 2.43 -17.75 -25.30
N GLN A 142 3.37 -17.62 -24.35
CA GLN A 142 4.74 -18.09 -24.57
C GLN A 142 4.82 -19.61 -24.64
N LEU A 143 4.06 -20.34 -23.81
CA LEU A 143 3.96 -21.80 -23.92
C LEU A 143 3.34 -22.25 -25.25
N GLU A 144 2.26 -21.60 -25.68
CA GLU A 144 1.60 -21.86 -26.96
C GLU A 144 2.53 -21.60 -28.15
N ALA A 145 3.43 -20.62 -28.03
CA ALA A 145 4.49 -20.35 -29.00
C ALA A 145 5.65 -21.36 -28.97
N GLY A 146 5.57 -22.42 -28.16
CA GLY A 146 6.57 -23.48 -28.08
C GLY A 146 7.74 -23.18 -27.14
N ALA A 147 7.60 -22.21 -26.22
CA ALA A 147 8.65 -21.95 -25.24
C ALA A 147 8.83 -23.13 -24.28
N THR A 148 10.06 -23.65 -24.20
CA THR A 148 10.39 -24.82 -23.37
C THR A 148 11.24 -24.44 -22.14
N TYR A 149 11.88 -23.28 -22.15
CA TYR A 149 12.76 -22.82 -21.08
C TYR A 149 12.20 -21.62 -20.36
N ALA A 150 12.65 -21.42 -19.13
CA ALA A 150 12.31 -20.31 -18.27
C ALA A 150 13.57 -19.69 -17.65
N ILE A 151 13.55 -18.37 -17.51
CA ILE A 151 14.53 -17.64 -16.71
C ILE A 151 13.76 -16.92 -15.59
N GLY A 152 14.00 -17.33 -14.35
CA GLY A 152 13.42 -16.67 -13.17
C GLY A 152 13.90 -15.22 -13.03
N GLN A 153 13.11 -14.37 -12.39
CA GLN A 153 13.39 -12.94 -12.22
C GLN A 153 14.76 -12.64 -11.59
N HIS A 154 15.25 -13.54 -10.73
CA HIS A 154 16.56 -13.44 -10.09
C HIS A 154 17.48 -14.62 -10.46
N ALA A 155 17.14 -15.39 -11.49
CA ALA A 155 17.82 -16.65 -11.78
C ALA A 155 19.07 -16.44 -12.65
N ALA A 156 20.21 -16.87 -12.11
CA ALA A 156 21.45 -17.05 -12.88
C ALA A 156 21.37 -18.25 -13.85
N ARG A 157 20.38 -19.14 -13.67
CA ARG A 157 20.29 -20.44 -14.35
C ARG A 157 19.11 -20.50 -15.32
N LEU A 158 19.25 -21.38 -16.31
CA LEU A 158 18.20 -21.76 -17.24
C LEU A 158 17.41 -22.94 -16.68
N HIS A 159 16.09 -22.83 -16.67
CA HIS A 159 15.19 -23.89 -16.20
C HIS A 159 14.33 -24.39 -17.35
N ARG A 160 13.80 -25.62 -17.26
CA ARG A 160 12.61 -26.00 -18.03
C ARG A 160 11.39 -25.29 -17.45
N TRP A 161 10.41 -24.94 -18.28
CA TRP A 161 9.25 -24.14 -17.85
C TRP A 161 8.45 -24.78 -16.71
N ASP A 162 8.42 -26.10 -16.61
CA ASP A 162 7.70 -26.89 -15.61
C ASP A 162 8.56 -27.24 -14.37
N CYS A 163 9.71 -26.58 -14.20
CA CYS A 163 10.59 -26.83 -13.07
C CYS A 163 9.89 -26.55 -11.73
N PRO A 164 9.92 -27.48 -10.76
CA PRO A 164 9.21 -27.32 -9.48
C PRO A 164 9.77 -26.19 -8.60
N THR A 165 10.97 -25.67 -8.92
CA THR A 165 11.57 -24.54 -8.19
C THR A 165 11.12 -23.18 -8.71
N LEU A 166 10.44 -23.14 -9.86
CA LEU A 166 9.90 -21.90 -10.42
C LEU A 166 8.57 -21.53 -9.77
N ASN A 167 8.28 -20.22 -9.83
CA ASN A 167 6.93 -19.73 -9.61
C ASN A 167 6.06 -20.12 -10.83
N THR A 168 4.88 -20.68 -10.55
CA THR A 168 3.89 -21.06 -11.57
C THR A 168 2.62 -20.24 -11.37
N PRO A 169 1.72 -20.16 -12.37
CA PRO A 169 0.43 -19.50 -12.20
C PRO A 169 -0.32 -19.97 -10.94
N GLU A 170 -0.33 -21.28 -10.68
CA GLU A 170 -1.05 -21.89 -9.56
C GLU A 170 -0.44 -21.48 -8.21
N LYS A 171 0.89 -21.55 -8.09
CA LYS A 171 1.61 -21.12 -6.88
C LYS A 171 1.45 -19.63 -6.64
N GLY A 172 1.53 -18.83 -7.71
CA GLY A 172 1.33 -17.39 -7.65
C GLY A 172 -0.07 -17.03 -7.15
N MET A 173 -1.11 -17.67 -7.71
CA MET A 173 -2.50 -17.42 -7.33
C MET A 173 -2.80 -17.90 -5.90
N ALA A 174 -2.29 -19.06 -5.49
CA ALA A 174 -2.44 -19.55 -4.13
C ALA A 174 -1.84 -18.56 -3.11
N ARG A 175 -0.60 -18.10 -3.37
CA ARG A 175 0.06 -17.10 -2.53
C ARG A 175 -0.69 -15.77 -2.51
N LEU A 176 -1.24 -15.35 -3.63
CA LEU A 176 -2.01 -14.12 -3.73
C LEU A 176 -3.29 -14.20 -2.90
N GLU A 177 -4.00 -15.33 -2.89
CA GLU A 177 -5.17 -15.53 -2.02
C GLU A 177 -4.79 -15.54 -0.53
N GLU A 178 -3.68 -16.21 -0.16
CA GLU A 178 -3.13 -16.15 1.21
C GLU A 178 -2.77 -14.72 1.64
N GLN A 179 -2.36 -13.87 0.70
CA GLN A 179 -1.97 -12.48 0.95
C GLN A 179 -3.17 -11.52 1.10
N LYS A 180 -4.36 -11.91 0.65
CA LYS A 180 -5.56 -11.05 0.59
C LYS A 180 -5.91 -10.36 1.92
N PRO A 181 -5.83 -11.01 3.11
CA PRO A 181 -6.09 -10.35 4.39
C PRO A 181 -5.09 -9.24 4.74
N TYR A 182 -3.91 -9.23 4.12
CA TYR A 182 -2.84 -8.27 4.37
C TYR A 182 -2.85 -7.08 3.40
N ALA A 183 -3.80 -7.02 2.45
CA ALA A 183 -3.92 -5.93 1.48
C ALA A 183 -4.03 -4.55 2.16
N LYS A 184 -4.72 -4.47 3.31
CA LYS A 184 -4.83 -3.24 4.12
C LYS A 184 -3.48 -2.64 4.57
N ASN A 185 -2.43 -3.46 4.63
CA ASN A 185 -1.09 -3.05 5.07
C ASN A 185 -0.10 -2.99 3.89
N GLY A 186 -0.57 -2.96 2.64
CA GLY A 186 0.28 -3.03 1.44
C GLY A 186 0.93 -4.39 1.21
N GLY A 187 0.41 -5.44 1.86
CA GLY A 187 0.95 -6.81 1.80
C GLY A 187 0.44 -7.65 0.63
N TYR A 188 -0.15 -7.06 -0.40
CA TYR A 188 -0.82 -7.76 -1.50
C TYR A 188 -0.16 -7.48 -2.86
N TYR A 189 0.68 -8.40 -3.34
CA TYR A 189 1.46 -8.18 -4.55
C TYR A 189 1.60 -9.44 -5.42
N TRP A 190 1.70 -9.22 -6.72
CA TRP A 190 1.95 -10.29 -7.69
C TRP A 190 3.45 -10.45 -7.93
N SER A 191 3.99 -11.62 -7.56
CA SER A 191 5.31 -12.05 -7.97
C SER A 191 5.27 -12.49 -9.44
N ARG A 192 5.80 -11.66 -10.33
CA ARG A 192 5.80 -11.92 -11.78
C ARG A 192 6.35 -13.31 -12.10
N LEU A 193 5.65 -14.01 -13.00
CA LEU A 193 6.07 -15.31 -13.52
C LEU A 193 7.37 -15.17 -14.33
N PRO A 194 8.21 -16.22 -14.37
CA PRO A 194 9.40 -16.22 -15.19
C PRO A 194 9.06 -15.96 -16.66
N ASP A 195 9.96 -15.28 -17.36
CA ASP A 195 9.85 -15.18 -18.81
C ASP A 195 10.25 -16.53 -19.43
N LEU A 196 9.44 -16.98 -20.38
CA LEU A 196 9.70 -18.22 -21.12
C LEU A 196 10.36 -17.95 -22.48
N TYR A 197 11.15 -18.92 -22.93
CA TYR A 197 11.91 -18.85 -24.19
C TYR A 197 11.90 -20.18 -24.94
N THR A 198 11.94 -20.11 -26.27
CA THR A 198 12.24 -21.27 -27.12
C THR A 198 13.76 -21.54 -27.16
N ALA A 199 14.16 -22.73 -27.64
CA ALA A 199 15.57 -23.04 -27.86
C ALA A 199 16.22 -22.07 -28.86
N ASP A 200 15.52 -21.73 -29.94
CA ASP A 200 16.02 -20.86 -30.99
C ASP A 200 16.19 -19.41 -30.52
N GLU A 201 15.27 -18.90 -29.71
CA GLU A 201 15.41 -17.57 -29.10
C GLU A 201 16.64 -17.51 -28.19
N LEU A 202 16.93 -18.57 -27.42
CA LEU A 202 18.12 -18.61 -26.57
C LEU A 202 19.41 -18.69 -27.38
N ARG A 203 19.42 -19.44 -28.50
CA ARG A 203 20.55 -19.50 -29.45
C ARG A 203 20.80 -18.13 -30.08
N GLN A 204 19.75 -17.47 -30.58
CA GLN A 204 19.84 -16.13 -31.17
C GLN A 204 20.33 -15.10 -30.17
N LYS A 205 19.91 -15.19 -28.90
CA LYS A 205 20.39 -14.33 -27.81
C LYS A 205 21.80 -14.68 -27.32
N GLY A 206 22.42 -15.76 -27.82
CA GLY A 206 23.72 -16.23 -27.37
C GLY A 206 23.75 -16.59 -25.89
N SER A 207 22.64 -17.09 -25.33
CA SER A 207 22.55 -17.38 -23.90
C SER A 207 23.55 -18.45 -23.48
N ARG A 208 24.42 -18.11 -22.51
CA ARG A 208 25.40 -19.04 -21.91
C ARG A 208 25.04 -19.42 -20.47
N LYS A 209 23.78 -19.26 -20.08
CA LYS A 209 23.32 -19.58 -18.72
C LYS A 209 23.47 -21.08 -18.45
N LYS A 210 23.98 -21.43 -17.26
CA LYS A 210 24.06 -22.83 -16.83
C LYS A 210 22.67 -23.36 -16.53
N HIS A 211 22.43 -24.64 -16.79
CA HIS A 211 21.16 -25.29 -16.47
C HIS A 211 20.95 -25.40 -14.95
N CYS A 212 19.68 -25.40 -14.56
CA CYS A 212 19.26 -25.73 -13.22
C CYS A 212 19.67 -27.17 -12.88
N ALA A 213 20.24 -27.38 -11.70
CA ALA A 213 20.63 -28.72 -11.24
C ALA A 213 19.42 -29.66 -11.10
N VAL A 214 18.22 -29.11 -10.84
CA VAL A 214 16.97 -29.87 -10.70
C VAL A 214 16.39 -30.26 -12.07
N CYS A 215 16.56 -29.41 -13.09
CA CYS A 215 16.09 -29.71 -14.44
C CYS A 215 16.96 -30.75 -15.17
N GLY A 216 18.19 -30.98 -14.68
CA GLY A 216 19.18 -31.78 -15.38
C GLY A 216 19.77 -31.07 -16.61
N PRO A 217 20.80 -31.68 -17.25
CA PRO A 217 21.22 -31.28 -18.58
C PRO A 217 20.10 -31.54 -19.58
N ASP A 218 19.97 -30.65 -20.56
CA ASP A 218 19.07 -30.83 -21.69
C ASP A 218 19.54 -32.00 -22.57
N PRO A 219 18.65 -32.79 -23.20
CA PRO A 219 19.04 -33.76 -24.23
C PRO A 219 19.41 -33.12 -25.59
N LEU A 220 19.48 -31.77 -25.70
CA LEU A 220 19.84 -31.06 -26.94
C LEU A 220 21.34 -31.06 -27.23
#